data_AF-A0A428Q8Q9-F1
#
_entry.id   AF-A0A428Q8Q9-F1
#
_cell.length_a   1.000
_cell.length_b   1.000
_cell.length_c   1.000
_cell.angle_alpha   90.00
_cell.angle_beta   90.00
_cell.angle_gamma   90.00
#
_symmetry.space_group_name_H-M   'P 1'
#
loop_
_entity.id
_entity.type
_entity.pdbx_description
1 polymer ?
#
loop_
_entity_poly.entity_id
_entity_poly.type
_entity_poly.pdbx_seq_one_letter_code
_entity_poly.pdbx_strand_id
1 'polypeptide(L)'
;MAASYSKTDKLRLAFRFCRAPFHILAYVIRDVAIASARKLPLKIYAVCAVAKALQDIFDAHDTQSFAENGSIDMLSASFVRLVTAKVLGPDWEEDKSDRFSHAFLMDMEHPWVDKLNTLTKRMYLSVGYQEVFRDQCVEFVDKVRKANPSMELQFDLREKMPHDFILLEGEEKRNGECIEVMKKGVKGVLTTCP
;
A
#
# COMPACT_ATOMS: atom_id res chain seq x y z
N MET A 1 -29.62 -11.39 2.13
CA MET A 1 -30.48 -10.74 3.14
C MET A 1 -29.95 -9.34 3.38
N ALA A 2 -30.74 -8.29 3.17
CA ALA A 2 -30.28 -6.91 3.36
C ALA A 2 -30.19 -6.58 4.85
N ALA A 3 -28.99 -6.20 5.33
CA ALA A 3 -28.77 -5.82 6.72
C ALA A 3 -29.60 -4.57 7.06
N SER A 4 -30.44 -4.66 8.11
CA SER A 4 -31.24 -3.56 8.61
C SER A 4 -30.37 -2.65 9.49
N TYR A 5 -29.95 -1.51 8.96
CA TYR A 5 -29.16 -0.52 9.70
C TYR A 5 -29.93 0.11 10.85
N SER A 6 -29.28 0.21 12.02
CA SER A 6 -29.81 0.90 13.20
C SER A 6 -30.04 2.39 12.93
N LYS A 7 -30.96 3.02 13.69
CA LYS A 7 -31.20 4.47 13.62
C LYS A 7 -29.94 5.27 13.93
N THR A 8 -29.07 4.77 14.82
CA THR A 8 -27.78 5.37 15.16
C THR A 8 -26.81 5.33 13.99
N ASP A 9 -26.77 4.23 13.23
CA ASP A 9 -25.87 4.08 12.07
C ASP A 9 -26.30 4.99 10.93
N LYS A 10 -27.62 5.11 10.70
CA LYS A 10 -28.18 6.04 9.72
C LYS A 10 -27.86 7.49 10.06
N LEU A 11 -27.94 7.87 11.34
CA LEU A 11 -27.61 9.23 11.80
C LEU A 11 -26.11 9.53 11.66
N ARG A 12 -25.26 8.56 12.02
CA ARG A 12 -23.80 8.65 11.86
C ARG A 12 -23.41 8.78 10.39
N LEU A 13 -24.06 7.99 9.52
CA LEU A 13 -23.85 8.04 8.07
C LEU A 13 -24.32 9.38 7.49
N ALA A 14 -25.49 9.88 7.89
CA ALA A 14 -25.99 11.19 7.45
C ALA A 14 -25.02 12.32 7.85
N PHE A 15 -24.48 12.27 9.07
CA PHE A 15 -23.49 13.24 9.52
C PHE A 15 -22.17 13.17 8.74
N ARG A 16 -21.72 11.96 8.36
CA ARG A 16 -20.58 11.76 7.45
C ARG A 16 -20.85 12.35 6.06
N PHE A 17 -22.03 12.13 5.49
CA PHE A 17 -22.44 12.73 4.22
C PHE A 17 -22.54 14.26 4.26
N CYS A 18 -22.96 14.86 5.38
CA CYS A 18 -22.96 16.31 5.52
C CYS A 18 -21.54 16.90 5.62
N ARG A 19 -20.59 16.16 6.21
CA ARG A 19 -19.18 16.57 6.33
C ARG A 19 -18.34 16.25 5.10
N ALA A 20 -18.77 15.28 4.29
CA ALA A 20 -18.16 14.86 3.04
C ALA A 20 -17.72 16.03 2.13
N PRO A 21 -18.59 16.97 1.73
CA PRO A 21 -18.19 18.04 0.83
C PRO A 21 -17.08 18.94 1.39
N PHE A 22 -17.05 19.16 2.71
CA PHE A 22 -16.00 19.92 3.37
C PHE A 22 -14.67 19.15 3.44
N HIS A 23 -14.73 17.83 3.68
CA HIS A 23 -13.56 16.97 3.61
C HIS A 23 -13.00 16.86 2.18
N ILE A 24 -13.86 16.64 1.18
CA ILE A 24 -13.50 16.63 -0.24
C ILE A 24 -12.81 17.96 -0.59
N LEU A 25 -13.39 19.08 -0.20
CA LEU A 25 -12.80 20.39 -0.47
C LEU A 25 -11.43 20.57 0.21
N ALA A 26 -11.30 20.17 1.47
CA ALA A 26 -10.03 20.24 2.19
C ALA A 26 -8.93 19.37 1.56
N TYR A 27 -9.27 18.16 1.11
CA TYR A 27 -8.35 17.27 0.39
C TYR A 27 -7.94 17.82 -0.96
N VAL A 28 -8.90 18.29 -1.76
CA VAL A 28 -8.60 18.92 -3.06
C VAL A 28 -7.68 20.13 -2.87
N ILE A 29 -7.94 20.99 -1.88
CA ILE A 29 -7.07 22.15 -1.59
C ILE A 29 -5.67 21.68 -1.18
N ARG A 30 -5.56 20.69 -0.28
CA ARG A 30 -4.28 20.15 0.18
C ARG A 30 -3.49 19.51 -0.97
N ASP A 31 -4.13 18.71 -1.80
CA ASP A 31 -3.48 17.99 -2.89
C ASP A 31 -3.10 18.94 -4.03
N VAL A 32 -3.92 19.96 -4.31
CA VAL A 32 -3.56 21.07 -5.22
C VAL A 32 -2.35 21.84 -4.68
N ALA A 33 -2.30 22.12 -3.37
CA ALA A 33 -1.17 22.83 -2.75
C ALA A 33 0.12 21.99 -2.81
N ILE A 34 0.04 20.68 -2.52
CA ILE A 34 1.19 19.75 -2.60
C ILE A 34 1.65 19.61 -4.05
N ALA A 35 0.72 19.39 -4.99
CA ALA A 35 1.03 19.23 -6.41
C ALA A 35 1.64 20.52 -6.97
N SER A 36 1.12 21.69 -6.60
CA SER A 36 1.68 22.99 -7.00
C SER A 36 3.08 23.21 -6.43
N ALA A 37 3.27 22.98 -5.12
CA ALA A 37 4.57 23.13 -4.46
C ALA A 37 5.64 22.19 -5.03
N ARG A 38 5.23 21.02 -5.53
CA ARG A 38 6.11 19.98 -6.06
C ARG A 38 6.16 19.92 -7.60
N LYS A 39 5.47 20.83 -8.30
CA LYS A 39 5.35 20.85 -9.77
C LYS A 39 4.83 19.53 -10.38
N LEU A 40 3.91 18.86 -9.68
CA LEU A 40 3.33 17.59 -10.08
C LEU A 40 2.08 17.80 -10.98
N PRO A 41 1.73 16.83 -11.85
CA PRO A 41 0.58 16.93 -12.74
C PRO A 41 -0.76 16.97 -11.98
N LEU A 42 -1.32 18.17 -11.85
CA LEU A 42 -2.55 18.50 -11.12
C LEU A 42 -3.78 17.66 -11.48
N LYS A 43 -3.90 17.21 -12.74
CA LYS A 43 -5.05 16.41 -13.19
C LYS A 43 -5.14 15.06 -12.47
N ILE A 44 -4.02 14.37 -12.29
CA ILE A 44 -4.00 13.07 -11.62
C ILE A 44 -4.35 13.26 -10.14
N TYR A 45 -3.68 14.22 -9.49
CA TYR A 45 -3.93 14.54 -8.07
C TYR A 45 -5.37 14.97 -7.79
N ALA A 46 -6.03 15.72 -8.68
CA ALA A 46 -7.43 16.10 -8.49
C ALA A 46 -8.39 14.89 -8.58
N VAL A 47 -8.16 13.95 -9.50
CA VAL A 47 -8.95 12.71 -9.58
C VAL A 47 -8.71 11.84 -8.35
N CYS A 48 -7.45 11.69 -7.93
CA CYS A 48 -7.08 10.97 -6.72
C CYS A 48 -7.72 11.58 -5.47
N ALA A 49 -7.74 12.92 -5.35
CA ALA A 49 -8.37 13.63 -4.22
C ALA A 49 -9.89 13.37 -4.13
N VAL A 50 -10.59 13.36 -5.28
CA VAL A 50 -12.03 13.07 -5.33
C VAL A 50 -12.29 11.60 -5.01
N ALA A 51 -11.51 10.68 -5.57
CA ALA A 51 -11.61 9.24 -5.26
C ALA A 51 -11.37 8.97 -3.77
N LYS A 52 -10.33 9.60 -3.21
CA LYS A 52 -9.96 9.52 -1.79
C LYS A 52 -11.02 10.08 -0.86
N ALA A 53 -11.58 11.24 -1.19
CA ALA A 53 -12.57 11.84 -0.34
C ALA A 53 -13.93 11.13 -0.44
N LEU A 54 -14.21 10.44 -1.56
CA LEU A 54 -15.28 9.45 -1.61
C LEU A 54 -14.94 8.22 -0.74
N GLN A 55 -13.70 7.71 -0.79
CA GLN A 55 -13.25 6.58 0.04
C GLN A 55 -13.35 6.85 1.55
N ASP A 56 -12.91 8.02 2.04
CA ASP A 56 -12.98 8.41 3.47
C ASP A 56 -14.42 8.49 4.03
N ILE A 57 -15.42 8.69 3.15
CA ILE A 57 -16.84 8.70 3.56
C ILE A 57 -17.33 7.28 3.87
N PHE A 58 -16.75 6.27 3.21
CA PHE A 58 -17.26 4.91 3.19
C PHE A 58 -16.46 3.90 4.04
N ASP A 59 -15.27 4.25 4.57
CA ASP A 59 -14.35 3.22 5.10
C ASP A 59 -13.87 3.40 6.55
N ALA A 60 -13.40 2.31 7.14
CA ALA A 60 -12.73 2.22 8.45
C ALA A 60 -11.23 1.94 8.24
N HIS A 61 -10.38 2.74 8.89
CA HIS A 61 -8.93 2.75 8.72
C HIS A 61 -8.25 2.08 9.92
N ASP A 62 -7.97 0.78 9.85
CA ASP A 62 -7.57 0.02 11.05
C ASP A 62 -6.05 -0.24 11.16
N THR A 63 -5.22 0.14 10.18
CA THR A 63 -3.75 -0.04 10.29
C THR A 63 -3.02 1.25 10.67
N GLN A 64 -1.92 1.11 11.43
CA GLN A 64 -1.14 2.23 11.94
C GLN A 64 -0.44 3.00 10.81
N SER A 65 0.15 2.33 9.81
CA SER A 65 0.72 2.97 8.62
C SER A 65 -0.29 3.85 7.89
N PHE A 66 -1.54 3.40 7.78
CA PHE A 66 -2.60 4.14 7.10
C PHE A 66 -3.00 5.40 7.86
N ALA A 67 -3.09 5.30 9.20
CA ALA A 67 -3.37 6.43 10.08
C ALA A 67 -2.23 7.46 10.08
N GLU A 68 -0.98 7.01 10.12
CA GLU A 68 0.22 7.88 10.18
C GLU A 68 0.48 8.63 8.87
N ASN A 69 0.19 8.01 7.72
CA ASN A 69 0.46 8.59 6.41
C ASN A 69 -0.63 9.54 5.91
N GLY A 70 -1.66 9.84 6.72
CA GLY A 70 -2.73 10.76 6.37
C GLY A 70 -3.46 10.37 5.07
N SER A 71 -3.62 9.06 4.87
CA SER A 71 -4.25 8.46 3.69
C SER A 71 -3.56 8.81 2.35
N ILE A 72 -2.30 9.29 2.35
CA ILE A 72 -1.60 9.77 1.12
C ILE A 72 -1.43 8.66 0.08
N ASP A 73 -1.42 7.40 0.50
CA ASP A 73 -1.33 6.25 -0.38
C ASP A 73 -2.72 5.70 -0.74
N MET A 74 -2.90 5.34 -2.01
CA MET A 74 -4.11 5.67 -2.78
C MET A 74 -5.21 4.60 -2.83
N LEU A 75 -5.23 3.63 -1.92
CA LEU A 75 -6.20 2.54 -1.96
C LEU A 75 -6.72 2.22 -0.55
N SER A 76 -8.01 2.48 -0.31
CA SER A 76 -8.67 2.12 0.95
C SER A 76 -8.89 0.61 1.04
N ALA A 77 -8.97 0.07 2.26
CA ALA A 77 -9.20 -1.35 2.49
C ALA A 77 -10.47 -1.87 1.80
N SER A 78 -11.56 -1.09 1.79
CA SER A 78 -12.79 -1.43 1.07
C SER A 78 -12.65 -1.38 -0.44
N PHE A 79 -11.86 -0.45 -0.99
CA PHE A 79 -11.61 -0.43 -2.43
C PHE A 79 -10.77 -1.65 -2.85
N VAL A 80 -9.76 -2.01 -2.07
CA VAL A 80 -9.00 -3.25 -2.25
C VAL A 80 -9.95 -4.44 -2.15
N ARG A 81 -10.78 -4.58 -1.10
CA ARG A 81 -11.76 -5.68 -0.98
C ARG A 81 -12.76 -5.73 -2.13
N LEU A 82 -13.24 -4.58 -2.63
CA LEU A 82 -14.15 -4.51 -3.77
C LEU A 82 -13.48 -5.02 -5.05
N VAL A 83 -12.27 -4.56 -5.34
CA VAL A 83 -11.50 -4.99 -6.52
C VAL A 83 -11.13 -6.46 -6.38
N THR A 84 -10.67 -6.90 -5.21
CA THR A 84 -10.38 -8.30 -4.88
C THR A 84 -11.60 -9.20 -5.10
N ALA A 85 -12.77 -8.83 -4.60
CA ALA A 85 -14.01 -9.60 -4.82
C ALA A 85 -14.42 -9.64 -6.30
N LYS A 86 -14.12 -8.59 -7.08
CA LYS A 86 -14.35 -8.62 -8.54
C LYS A 86 -13.36 -9.51 -9.28
N VAL A 87 -12.10 -9.55 -8.85
CA VAL A 87 -11.03 -10.28 -9.53
C VAL A 87 -11.03 -11.76 -9.12
N LEU A 88 -11.18 -12.04 -7.82
CA LEU A 88 -11.09 -13.37 -7.24
C LEU A 88 -12.45 -14.04 -7.02
N GLY A 89 -13.55 -13.29 -7.13
CA GLY A 89 -14.92 -13.76 -6.90
C GLY A 89 -15.44 -13.39 -5.51
N PRO A 90 -16.77 -13.39 -5.29
CA PRO A 90 -17.38 -12.92 -4.04
C PRO A 90 -17.04 -13.78 -2.81
N ASP A 91 -16.72 -15.06 -3.03
CA ASP A 91 -16.48 -16.03 -1.96
C ASP A 91 -14.98 -16.17 -1.60
N TRP A 92 -14.14 -15.23 -2.04
CA TRP A 92 -12.68 -15.30 -1.87
C TRP A 92 -12.22 -15.35 -0.40
N GLU A 93 -12.98 -14.76 0.53
CA GLU A 93 -12.68 -14.81 1.98
C GLU A 93 -12.97 -16.18 2.60
N GLU A 94 -13.89 -16.94 1.99
CA GLU A 94 -14.30 -18.28 2.43
C GLU A 94 -13.53 -19.39 1.69
N ASP A 95 -12.95 -19.07 0.52
CA ASP A 95 -12.13 -19.97 -0.27
C ASP A 95 -10.72 -20.12 0.35
N LYS A 96 -10.60 -21.10 1.26
CA LYS A 96 -9.31 -21.56 1.83
C LYS A 96 -8.47 -22.39 0.85
N SER A 97 -8.85 -22.48 -0.43
CA SER A 97 -8.03 -23.19 -1.40
C SER A 97 -6.69 -22.50 -1.61
N ASP A 98 -5.69 -23.29 -2.00
CA ASP A 98 -4.34 -22.85 -2.30
C ASP A 98 -4.27 -21.81 -3.46
N ARG A 99 -5.39 -21.56 -4.15
CA ARG A 99 -5.45 -20.65 -5.31
C ARG A 99 -5.03 -19.22 -4.99
N PHE A 100 -5.25 -18.76 -3.77
CA PHE A 100 -4.93 -17.39 -3.35
C PHE A 100 -3.88 -17.33 -2.26
N SER A 101 -3.29 -18.47 -1.88
CA SER A 101 -2.39 -18.52 -0.74
C SER A 101 -1.20 -17.59 -0.89
N HIS A 102 -0.63 -17.54 -2.09
CA HIS A 102 0.48 -16.65 -2.41
C HIS A 102 0.15 -15.16 -2.38
N ALA A 103 -1.13 -14.77 -2.48
CA ALA A 103 -1.55 -13.37 -2.43
C ALA A 103 -1.67 -12.85 -0.98
N PHE A 104 -1.83 -13.75 -0.01
CA PHE A 104 -2.03 -13.43 1.41
C PHE A 104 -0.86 -13.94 2.24
N LEU A 105 0.31 -13.36 1.98
CA LEU A 105 1.59 -13.77 2.57
C LEU A 105 1.58 -13.73 4.11
N MET A 106 0.72 -12.90 4.71
CA MET A 106 0.65 -12.71 6.15
C MET A 106 -0.47 -13.44 6.85
N ASP A 107 -1.52 -13.78 6.10
CA ASP A 107 -2.73 -14.37 6.67
C ASP A 107 -2.66 -15.90 6.72
N MET A 108 -1.67 -16.51 6.06
CA MET A 108 -1.49 -17.95 5.99
C MET A 108 -0.04 -18.39 6.23
N GLU A 109 0.16 -19.67 6.56
CA GLU A 109 1.49 -20.25 6.65
C GLU A 109 2.08 -20.48 5.26
N HIS A 110 3.36 -20.12 5.11
CA HIS A 110 4.10 -20.21 3.85
C HIS A 110 5.37 -21.02 4.02
N PRO A 111 5.32 -22.36 3.94
CA PRO A 111 6.50 -23.23 4.16
C PRO A 111 7.67 -22.97 3.19
N TRP A 112 7.41 -22.25 2.08
CA TRP A 112 8.45 -21.84 1.15
C TRP A 112 9.31 -20.69 1.69
N VAL A 113 8.78 -19.85 2.58
CA VAL A 113 9.54 -18.77 3.22
C VAL A 113 10.70 -19.35 4.02
N ASP A 114 10.48 -20.51 4.66
CA ASP A 114 11.51 -21.23 5.43
C ASP A 114 12.65 -21.81 4.58
N LYS A 115 12.49 -21.80 3.25
CA LYS A 115 13.43 -22.39 2.30
C LYS A 115 14.06 -21.35 1.39
N LEU A 116 13.87 -20.06 1.63
CA LEU A 116 14.41 -19.00 0.78
C LEU A 116 15.94 -19.07 0.66
N ASN A 117 16.64 -19.43 1.74
CA ASN A 117 18.11 -19.61 1.75
C ASN A 117 18.63 -20.74 0.85
N THR A 118 17.74 -21.65 0.40
CA THR A 118 18.06 -22.71 -0.55
C THR A 118 18.03 -22.19 -2.00
N LEU A 119 17.26 -21.14 -2.26
CA LEU A 119 17.07 -20.54 -3.58
C LEU A 119 18.05 -19.39 -3.83
N THR A 120 18.26 -18.55 -2.82
CA THR A 120 19.19 -17.43 -2.89
C THR A 120 19.97 -17.30 -1.60
N LYS A 121 21.22 -16.83 -1.69
CA LYS A 121 22.02 -16.47 -0.51
C LYS A 121 21.73 -15.05 -0.04
N ARG A 122 21.10 -14.23 -0.89
CA ARG A 122 20.94 -12.80 -0.65
C ARG A 122 19.60 -12.29 -1.14
N MET A 123 19.02 -11.40 -0.38
CA MET A 123 17.77 -10.74 -0.70
C MET A 123 17.89 -9.25 -0.35
N TYR A 124 17.38 -8.41 -1.25
CA TYR A 124 17.24 -6.98 -1.02
C TYR A 124 15.75 -6.64 -1.02
N LEU A 125 15.29 -5.99 0.03
CA LEU A 125 13.93 -5.48 0.14
C LEU A 125 13.97 -3.99 0.47
N SER A 126 13.34 -3.17 -0.36
CA SER A 126 13.13 -1.75 -0.09
C SER A 126 11.66 -1.46 0.12
N VAL A 127 11.34 -0.71 1.16
CA VAL A 127 9.97 -0.33 1.52
C VAL A 127 9.94 1.16 1.78
N GLY A 128 8.89 1.82 1.32
CA GLY A 128 8.66 3.21 1.62
C GLY A 128 8.04 3.42 2.98
N TYR A 129 8.39 4.50 3.69
CA TYR A 129 7.74 4.84 4.95
C TYR A 129 6.27 5.25 4.73
N GLN A 130 5.97 5.78 3.53
CA GLN A 130 4.65 6.24 3.12
C GLN A 130 3.84 5.17 2.38
N GLU A 131 4.36 3.93 2.33
CA GLU A 131 3.75 2.75 1.71
C GLU A 131 2.57 2.23 2.54
N VAL A 132 1.46 1.90 1.87
CA VAL A 132 0.29 1.28 2.50
C VAL A 132 0.62 -0.09 3.10
N PHE A 133 1.45 -0.88 2.42
CA PHE A 133 1.89 -2.20 2.88
C PHE A 133 3.12 -2.19 3.79
N ARG A 134 3.51 -1.02 4.34
CA ARG A 134 4.74 -0.86 5.13
C ARG A 134 4.83 -1.90 6.24
N ASP A 135 3.76 -2.01 7.03
CA ASP A 135 3.74 -2.84 8.23
C ASP A 135 3.84 -4.33 7.85
N GLN A 136 3.15 -4.74 6.78
CA GLN A 136 3.26 -6.09 6.21
C GLN A 136 4.67 -6.36 5.70
N CYS A 137 5.31 -5.43 4.98
CA CYS A 137 6.67 -5.65 4.52
C CYS A 137 7.67 -5.76 5.68
N VAL A 138 7.48 -4.99 6.77
CA VAL A 138 8.31 -5.09 7.99
C VAL A 138 8.13 -6.46 8.64
N GLU A 139 6.89 -6.91 8.83
CA GLU A 139 6.61 -8.24 9.38
C GLU A 139 7.21 -9.34 8.48
N PHE A 140 7.26 -9.14 7.16
CA PHE A 140 7.82 -10.13 6.22
C PHE A 140 9.33 -10.26 6.41
N VAL A 141 10.02 -9.14 6.57
CA VAL A 141 11.46 -9.10 6.86
C VAL A 141 11.76 -9.88 8.13
N ASP A 142 10.97 -9.68 9.19
CA ASP A 142 11.15 -10.39 10.46
C ASP A 142 10.93 -11.89 10.30
N LYS A 143 9.87 -12.30 9.60
CA LYS A 143 9.60 -13.71 9.26
C LYS A 143 10.77 -14.32 8.48
N VAL A 144 11.23 -13.66 7.43
CA VAL A 144 12.34 -14.15 6.58
C VAL A 144 13.64 -14.28 7.38
N ARG A 145 14.01 -13.28 8.19
CA ARG A 145 15.24 -13.32 9.01
C ARG A 145 15.23 -14.46 10.01
N LYS A 146 14.09 -14.67 10.68
CA LYS A 146 13.94 -15.75 11.66
C LYS A 146 14.02 -17.12 11.00
N ALA A 147 13.38 -17.27 9.85
CA ALA A 147 13.30 -18.51 9.10
C ALA A 147 14.60 -18.86 8.36
N ASN A 148 15.40 -17.85 7.97
CA ASN A 148 16.57 -18.01 7.09
C ASN A 148 17.82 -17.32 7.69
N PRO A 149 18.34 -17.74 8.85
CA PRO A 149 19.41 -17.03 9.55
C PRO A 149 20.75 -16.97 8.79
N SER A 150 20.95 -17.85 7.81
CA SER A 150 22.15 -17.89 6.97
C SER A 150 22.03 -17.10 5.67
N MET A 151 20.87 -16.49 5.39
CA MET A 151 20.65 -15.66 4.20
C MET A 151 20.92 -14.19 4.54
N GLU A 152 21.64 -13.50 3.68
CA GLU A 152 21.86 -12.06 3.81
C GLU A 152 20.60 -11.32 3.35
N LEU A 153 19.88 -10.69 4.29
CA LEU A 153 18.73 -9.84 3.97
C LEU A 153 19.05 -8.37 4.25
N GLN A 154 19.27 -7.60 3.19
CA GLN A 154 19.32 -6.15 3.27
C GLN A 154 17.90 -5.59 3.21
N PHE A 155 17.52 -4.87 4.27
CA PHE A 155 16.22 -4.22 4.38
C PHE A 155 16.39 -2.70 4.50
N ASP A 156 15.82 -1.96 3.55
CA ASP A 156 15.89 -0.51 3.50
C ASP A 156 14.48 0.10 3.63
N LEU A 157 14.18 0.65 4.80
CA LEU A 157 12.98 1.48 5.01
C LEU A 157 13.33 2.94 4.67
N ARG A 158 12.67 3.49 3.65
CA ARG A 158 13.04 4.77 3.03
C ARG A 158 11.99 5.85 3.32
N GLU A 159 12.42 7.00 3.80
CA GLU A 159 11.54 8.16 3.93
C GLU A 159 11.06 8.65 2.56
N LYS A 160 9.84 9.20 2.50
CA LYS A 160 9.27 9.88 1.31
C LYS A 160 9.02 9.02 0.07
N MET A 161 8.91 7.70 0.21
CA MET A 161 8.51 6.80 -0.87
C MET A 161 7.10 6.24 -0.59
N PRO A 162 6.06 6.70 -1.29
CA PRO A 162 4.77 6.01 -1.42
C PRO A 162 4.83 4.88 -2.47
N HIS A 163 3.84 4.00 -2.47
CA HIS A 163 3.79 2.78 -3.30
C HIS A 163 4.20 3.01 -4.77
N ASP A 164 3.52 3.93 -5.46
CA ASP A 164 3.62 4.07 -6.92
C ASP A 164 4.58 5.19 -7.40
N PHE A 165 5.36 5.79 -6.51
CA PHE A 165 6.20 6.93 -6.89
C PHE A 165 7.26 6.57 -7.94
N ILE A 166 7.75 5.33 -7.97
CA ILE A 166 8.67 4.87 -9.02
C ILE A 166 8.00 4.86 -10.41
N LEU A 167 6.69 4.58 -10.47
CA LEU A 167 5.91 4.61 -11.71
C LEU A 167 5.67 6.05 -12.16
N LEU A 168 5.34 6.96 -11.23
CA LEU A 168 5.19 8.39 -11.52
C LEU A 168 6.47 9.00 -12.09
N GLU A 169 7.64 8.65 -11.52
CA GLU A 169 8.93 9.06 -12.07
C GLU A 169 9.15 8.58 -13.51
N GLY A 170 8.75 7.34 -13.79
CA GLY A 170 8.78 6.75 -15.12
C GLY A 170 7.84 7.45 -16.11
N GLU A 171 6.60 7.75 -15.70
CA GLU A 171 5.63 8.50 -16.52
C GLU A 171 6.14 9.91 -16.86
N GLU A 172 6.77 10.58 -15.90
CA GLU A 172 7.42 11.88 -16.08
C GLU A 172 8.74 11.79 -16.86
N LYS A 173 9.14 10.58 -17.28
CA LYS A 173 10.41 10.28 -17.98
C LYS A 173 11.63 10.85 -17.27
N ARG A 174 11.58 10.92 -15.94
CA ARG A 174 12.69 11.41 -15.12
C ARG A 174 13.23 10.28 -14.25
N ASN A 175 14.54 10.31 -14.02
CA ASN A 175 15.15 9.50 -12.97
C ASN A 175 15.07 10.27 -11.67
N GLY A 176 14.04 10.03 -10.87
CA GLY A 176 13.93 10.63 -9.56
C GLY A 176 14.57 9.78 -8.46
N GLU A 177 14.26 10.15 -7.22
CA GLU A 177 14.86 9.55 -6.03
C GLU A 177 14.53 8.06 -5.92
N CYS A 178 13.29 7.65 -6.25
CA CYS A 178 12.88 6.24 -6.19
C CYS A 178 13.63 5.38 -7.22
N ILE A 179 13.73 5.85 -8.47
CA ILE A 179 14.44 5.15 -9.54
C ILE A 179 15.94 5.06 -9.25
N GLU A 180 16.58 6.14 -8.77
CA GLU A 180 18.02 6.11 -8.49
C GLU A 180 18.36 5.21 -7.30
N VAL A 181 17.52 5.17 -6.26
CA VAL A 181 17.67 4.22 -5.14
C VAL A 181 17.53 2.78 -5.62
N MET A 182 16.53 2.47 -6.46
CA MET A 182 16.35 1.13 -7.02
C MET A 182 17.57 0.71 -7.86
N LYS A 183 18.08 1.59 -8.72
CA LYS A 183 19.31 1.33 -9.51
C LYS A 183 20.50 1.05 -8.60
N LYS A 184 20.67 1.80 -7.53
CA LYS A 184 21.76 1.59 -6.56
C LYS A 184 21.59 0.24 -5.84
N GLY A 185 20.38 -0.10 -5.42
CA GLY A 185 20.06 -1.39 -4.81
C GLY A 185 20.39 -2.56 -5.72
N VAL A 186 19.89 -2.55 -6.97
CA VAL A 186 20.19 -3.57 -7.98
C VAL A 186 21.69 -3.70 -8.22
N LYS A 187 22.39 -2.56 -8.40
CA LYS A 187 23.86 -2.59 -8.55
C LYS A 187 24.53 -3.22 -7.34
N GLY A 188 24.16 -2.84 -6.12
CA GLY A 188 24.72 -3.39 -4.88
C GLY A 188 24.59 -4.91 -4.78
N VAL A 189 23.43 -5.45 -5.16
CA VAL A 189 23.19 -6.91 -5.20
C VAL A 189 24.05 -7.60 -6.27
N LEU A 190 24.17 -6.98 -7.45
CA LEU A 190 24.89 -7.58 -8.58
C LEU A 190 26.43 -7.47 -8.45
N THR A 191 26.95 -6.36 -7.92
CA THR A 191 28.40 -6.11 -7.85
C THR A 191 29.10 -6.78 -6.68
N THR A 192 28.35 -7.35 -5.75
CA THR A 192 28.89 -8.10 -4.61
C THR A 192 28.86 -9.61 -4.85
N CYS A 193 28.52 -10.09 -6.07
CA CYS A 193 28.76 -11.50 -6.44
C CYS A 193 30.28 -11.75 -6.53
N PRO A 194 30.83 -12.78 -5.86
CA PRO A 194 32.11 -13.36 -6.26
C PRO A 194 32.03 -13.95 -7.68
#